data_AF-A0A8S8Z2K3-F1
#
_entry.id   AF-A0A8S8Z2K3-F1
#
_cell.length_a   1.000
_cell.length_b   1.000
_cell.length_c   1.000
_cell.angle_alpha   90.00
_cell.angle_beta   90.00
_cell.angle_gamma   90.00
#
_symmetry.space_group_name_H-M   'P 1'
#
loop_
_entity.id
_entity.type
_entity.pdbx_description
1 polymer ?
#
loop_
_entity_poly.entity_id
_entity_poly.type
_entity_poly.pdbx_seq_one_letter_code
_entity_poly.pdbx_strand_id
1 'polypeptide(L)'
;MRGFHHIQNVLSVVVMLFIAVIWGVAAAPGYLIVMWIRDRVVGEGLLLEAVGTGIGFGLGYLFWGICMVMLCGLLGGLLRPRLDEGRVPLQSFTTIQWAWSMIFHRSALLFLWVMVPSFLGNTYYRLMGAKIGKGAQLNTDNINDAGMVTLGEGVVMGGHATINAHLTEKGELVLSPVRVGDGALLGTGSIVQPGCEIGAGAVVASRAVVPKWTKIPPGEVWAGIPAKCIRLADGTKPGDRMTKCKGSKEDGSVCGRPTMYKSDFCKKHRSQDPSFTVCIGKHMIGEGKPCTREAMTGLLFCRAHRAQLADIEKLQCPRGCGQLHLRLSNNNMYFHCRKCKGALLDSKMLETKLSERADMLNELLENGEECSLRCPRCEGLMLEIRVVYEMPKGGGGGLANVGDIGHPGALIGIILIVVVVAAISAAAQSKKKRSEDENDEFTGPNMVIDGCRDCGTFWFDADEMGIVKQSLSIKGTTKEELSASQKAEKADMEELHLAAKREAAMLGASCMHFEERGMPPALEQCKRPKHRDTGYCYMHQPK
;
A
#
# COMPACT_ATOMS: atom_id res chain seq x y z
N MET A 1 -1.61 30.83 9.66
CA MET A 1 -2.12 32.11 10.23
C MET A 1 -2.60 31.84 11.66
N ARG A 2 -2.28 32.68 12.66
CA ARG A 2 -2.81 32.49 14.04
C ARG A 2 -4.33 32.62 14.01
N GLY A 3 -5.05 31.66 14.59
CA GLY A 3 -6.53 31.68 14.65
C GLY A 3 -7.26 31.20 13.40
N PHE A 4 -6.59 30.53 12.46
CA PHE A 4 -7.20 30.02 11.21
C PHE A 4 -8.50 29.22 11.45
N HIS A 5 -8.52 28.35 12.45
CA HIS A 5 -9.70 27.53 12.78
C HIS A 5 -10.92 28.35 13.20
N HIS A 6 -10.72 29.42 13.98
CA HIS A 6 -11.83 30.29 14.39
C HIS A 6 -12.37 31.08 13.20
N ILE A 7 -11.48 31.61 12.35
CA ILE A 7 -11.86 32.31 11.12
C ILE A 7 -12.64 31.38 10.20
N GLN A 8 -12.17 30.14 10.01
CA GLN A 8 -12.83 29.13 9.19
C GLN A 8 -14.24 28.80 9.70
N ASN A 9 -14.42 28.62 11.01
CA ASN A 9 -15.73 28.31 11.58
C ASN A 9 -16.72 29.47 11.42
N VAL A 10 -16.29 30.70 11.72
CA VAL A 10 -17.12 31.90 11.53
C VAL A 10 -17.50 32.06 10.06
N LEU A 11 -16.53 31.92 9.15
CA LEU A 11 -16.78 32.01 7.72
C LEU A 11 -17.75 30.92 7.25
N SER A 12 -17.67 29.71 7.80
CA SER A 12 -18.58 28.61 7.46
C SER A 12 -20.04 28.96 7.78
N VAL A 13 -20.31 29.59 8.93
CA VAL A 13 -21.66 30.03 9.31
C VAL A 13 -22.16 31.12 8.35
N VAL A 14 -21.32 32.10 8.03
CA VAL A 14 -21.65 33.16 7.07
C VAL A 14 -21.96 32.57 5.70
N VAL A 15 -21.17 31.59 5.26
CA VAL A 15 -21.38 30.88 3.99
C VAL A 15 -22.70 30.10 4.00
N MET A 16 -23.08 29.44 5.09
CA MET A 16 -24.38 28.75 5.18
C MET A 16 -25.55 29.71 5.02
N LEU A 17 -25.51 30.89 5.67
CA LEU A 17 -26.53 31.92 5.50
C LEU A 17 -26.58 32.45 4.05
N PHE A 18 -25.41 32.68 3.46
CA PHE A 18 -25.30 33.12 2.08
C PHE A 18 -25.87 32.09 1.08
N ILE A 19 -25.57 30.80 1.29
CA ILE A 19 -26.14 29.70 0.51
C ILE A 19 -27.66 29.67 0.64
N ALA A 20 -28.21 29.85 1.85
CA ALA A 20 -29.66 29.90 2.06
C ALA A 20 -30.33 31.05 1.27
N VAL A 21 -29.69 32.22 1.20
CA VAL A 21 -30.17 33.35 0.37
C VAL A 21 -30.16 32.99 -1.11
N ILE A 22 -29.08 32.39 -1.62
CA ILE A 22 -29.00 31.93 -3.02
C ILE A 22 -30.13 30.95 -3.32
N TRP A 23 -30.34 29.96 -2.43
CA TRP A 23 -31.37 28.93 -2.59
C TRP A 23 -32.77 29.55 -2.61
N GLY A 24 -33.04 30.49 -1.71
CA GLY A 24 -34.32 31.20 -1.63
C GLY A 24 -34.61 32.07 -2.86
N VAL A 25 -33.62 32.85 -3.31
CA VAL A 25 -33.76 33.69 -4.51
C VAL A 25 -33.98 32.83 -5.75
N ALA A 26 -33.24 31.72 -5.88
CA ALA A 26 -33.41 30.79 -6.99
C ALA A 26 -34.75 30.04 -6.96
N ALA A 27 -35.34 29.82 -5.78
CA ALA A 27 -36.62 29.13 -5.63
C ALA A 27 -37.83 30.02 -5.99
N ALA A 28 -37.68 31.35 -5.94
CA ALA A 28 -38.78 32.29 -6.14
C ALA A 28 -39.55 32.09 -7.47
N PRO A 29 -38.89 31.92 -8.65
CA PRO A 29 -39.61 31.67 -9.90
C PRO A 29 -40.40 30.35 -9.89
N GLY A 30 -39.83 29.30 -9.29
CA GLY A 30 -40.50 28.01 -9.13
C GLY A 30 -41.74 28.12 -8.25
N TYR A 31 -41.63 28.81 -7.12
CA TYR A 31 -42.76 29.10 -6.23
C TYR A 31 -43.88 29.87 -6.93
N LEU A 32 -43.54 30.89 -7.73
CA LEU A 32 -44.53 31.67 -8.48
C LEU A 32 -45.30 30.82 -9.49
N ILE A 33 -44.64 29.86 -10.15
CA ILE A 33 -45.29 28.91 -11.05
C ILE A 33 -46.30 28.02 -10.31
N VAL A 34 -45.90 27.49 -9.14
CA VAL A 34 -46.79 26.66 -8.32
C VAL A 34 -48.04 27.44 -7.93
N MET A 35 -47.89 28.68 -7.46
CA MET A 35 -49.02 29.54 -7.09
C MET A 35 -49.90 29.86 -8.30
N TRP A 36 -49.30 30.20 -9.44
CA TRP A 36 -50.04 30.54 -10.66
C TRP A 36 -50.91 29.38 -11.19
N ILE A 37 -50.44 28.13 -11.05
CA ILE A 37 -51.20 26.93 -11.42
C ILE A 37 -52.28 26.66 -10.37
N ARG A 38 -51.90 26.66 -9.09
CA ARG A 38 -52.83 26.43 -7.97
C ARG A 38 -54.05 27.34 -8.07
N ASP A 39 -53.84 28.64 -8.26
CA ASP A 39 -54.93 29.62 -8.31
C ASP A 39 -55.92 29.41 -9.47
N ARG A 40 -55.56 28.60 -10.48
CA ARG A 40 -56.44 28.22 -11.61
C ARG A 40 -57.19 26.91 -11.41
N VAL A 41 -56.72 26.04 -10.52
CA VAL A 41 -57.27 24.68 -10.36
C VAL A 41 -58.01 24.50 -9.04
N VAL A 42 -57.76 25.38 -8.06
CA VAL A 42 -58.48 25.39 -6.79
C VAL A 42 -59.96 25.68 -7.03
N GLY A 43 -60.83 24.80 -6.51
CA GLY A 43 -62.28 24.95 -6.60
C GLY A 43 -62.96 24.25 -7.79
N GLU A 44 -62.19 23.72 -8.75
CA GLU A 44 -62.71 23.02 -9.93
C GLU A 44 -62.98 21.51 -9.70
N GLY A 45 -62.60 20.98 -8.52
CA GLY A 45 -62.84 19.60 -8.09
C GLY A 45 -61.57 18.88 -7.61
N LEU A 46 -61.74 17.92 -6.68
CA LEU A 46 -60.61 17.29 -5.96
C LEU A 46 -59.56 16.67 -6.88
N LEU A 47 -59.97 15.97 -7.94
CA LEU A 47 -59.04 15.31 -8.87
C LEU A 47 -58.24 16.33 -9.68
N LEU A 48 -58.90 17.36 -10.21
CA LEU A 48 -58.23 18.38 -11.02
C LEU A 48 -57.31 19.25 -10.17
N GLU A 49 -57.73 19.60 -8.95
CA GLU A 49 -56.90 20.33 -7.99
C GLU A 49 -55.65 19.53 -7.61
N ALA A 50 -55.79 18.24 -7.31
CA ALA A 50 -54.67 17.37 -6.95
C ALA A 50 -53.67 17.21 -8.12
N VAL A 51 -54.17 16.90 -9.32
CA VAL A 51 -53.32 16.72 -10.51
C VAL A 51 -52.67 18.04 -10.92
N GLY A 52 -53.43 19.13 -10.97
CA GLY A 52 -52.93 20.45 -11.34
C GLY A 52 -51.86 20.95 -10.37
N THR A 53 -52.12 20.85 -9.06
CA THR A 53 -51.15 21.23 -8.04
C THR A 53 -49.90 20.34 -8.09
N GLY A 54 -50.06 19.03 -8.34
CA GLY A 54 -48.95 18.10 -8.51
C GLY A 54 -48.05 18.46 -9.71
N ILE A 55 -48.65 18.79 -10.87
CA ILE A 55 -47.91 19.28 -12.04
C ILE A 55 -47.21 20.61 -11.70
N GLY A 56 -47.89 21.48 -10.95
CA GLY A 56 -47.32 22.75 -10.49
C GLY A 56 -46.05 22.55 -9.67
N PHE A 57 -46.06 21.63 -8.70
CA PHE A 57 -44.85 21.28 -7.94
C PHE A 57 -43.74 20.71 -8.83
N GLY A 58 -44.07 19.85 -9.80
CA GLY A 58 -43.10 19.30 -10.74
C GLY A 58 -42.41 20.39 -11.58
N LEU A 59 -43.20 21.29 -12.18
CA LEU A 59 -42.68 22.42 -12.97
C LEU A 59 -41.92 23.42 -12.08
N GLY A 60 -42.43 23.72 -10.89
CA GLY A 60 -41.79 24.60 -9.92
C GLY A 60 -40.41 24.08 -9.49
N TYR A 61 -40.30 22.78 -9.23
CA TYR A 61 -39.04 22.12 -8.89
C TYR A 61 -38.03 22.18 -10.03
N LEU A 62 -38.47 21.91 -11.27
CA LEU A 62 -37.61 22.01 -12.46
C LEU A 62 -37.08 23.44 -12.66
N PHE A 63 -37.95 24.44 -12.57
CA PHE A 63 -37.56 25.84 -12.71
C PHE A 63 -36.65 26.32 -11.60
N TRP A 64 -36.90 25.91 -10.36
CA TRP A 64 -35.98 26.18 -9.25
C TRP A 64 -34.59 25.62 -9.58
N GLY A 65 -34.50 24.37 -10.04
CA GLY A 65 -33.22 23.76 -10.40
C GLY A 65 -32.47 24.49 -11.51
N ILE A 66 -33.17 24.89 -12.59
CA ILE A 66 -32.57 25.66 -13.69
C ILE A 66 -32.10 27.04 -13.19
N CYS A 67 -32.95 27.79 -12.51
CA CYS A 67 -32.60 29.10 -11.97
C CYS A 67 -31.42 29.01 -11.00
N MET A 68 -31.39 27.98 -10.17
CA MET A 68 -30.34 27.72 -9.20
C MET A 68 -28.98 27.47 -9.86
N VAL A 69 -28.92 26.56 -10.83
CA VAL A 69 -27.69 26.26 -11.56
C VAL A 69 -27.20 27.49 -12.32
N MET A 70 -28.08 28.20 -13.00
CA MET A 70 -27.72 29.39 -13.78
C MET A 70 -27.27 30.56 -12.89
N LEU A 71 -27.95 30.80 -11.77
CA LEU A 71 -27.57 31.82 -10.79
C LEU A 71 -26.20 31.50 -10.17
N CYS A 72 -25.96 30.25 -9.77
CA CYS A 72 -24.66 29.82 -9.24
C CYS A 72 -23.55 29.97 -10.30
N GLY A 73 -23.81 29.61 -11.55
CA GLY A 73 -22.87 29.80 -12.66
C GLY A 73 -22.54 31.27 -12.88
N LEU A 74 -23.55 32.15 -12.91
CA LEU A 74 -23.38 33.59 -13.08
C LEU A 74 -22.61 34.22 -11.91
N LEU A 75 -23.02 33.94 -10.68
CA LEU A 75 -22.35 34.46 -9.48
C LEU A 75 -20.92 33.92 -9.37
N GLY A 76 -20.70 32.65 -9.66
CA GLY A 76 -19.37 32.06 -9.68
C GLY A 76 -18.48 32.65 -10.78
N GLY A 77 -19.03 32.95 -11.96
CA GLY A 77 -18.30 33.66 -13.02
C GLY A 77 -17.88 35.08 -12.62
N LEU A 78 -18.76 35.81 -11.91
CA LEU A 78 -18.56 37.20 -11.52
C LEU A 78 -17.72 37.38 -10.24
N LEU A 79 -17.96 36.54 -9.22
CA LEU A 79 -17.43 36.71 -7.87
C LEU A 79 -16.26 35.78 -7.54
N ARG A 80 -15.88 34.84 -8.42
CA ARG A 80 -14.73 33.98 -8.14
C ARG A 80 -13.42 34.78 -8.19
N PRO A 81 -12.50 34.53 -7.24
CA PRO A 81 -11.14 35.00 -7.37
C PRO A 81 -10.43 34.28 -8.52
N ARG A 82 -9.56 35.01 -9.23
CA ARG A 82 -8.60 34.40 -10.15
C ARG A 82 -7.43 33.90 -9.32
N LEU A 83 -7.23 32.59 -9.35
CA LEU A 83 -6.15 31.93 -8.65
C LEU A 83 -5.05 31.57 -9.65
N ASP A 84 -3.81 31.82 -9.26
CA ASP A 84 -2.64 31.44 -10.05
C ASP A 84 -2.28 29.97 -9.82
N GLU A 85 -1.59 29.39 -10.80
CA GLU A 85 -0.96 28.07 -10.65
C GLU A 85 0.17 28.15 -9.62
N GLY A 86 0.23 27.18 -8.72
CA GLY A 86 1.29 27.13 -7.73
C GLY A 86 0.98 26.27 -6.51
N ARG A 87 1.97 26.21 -5.61
CA ARG A 87 1.87 25.59 -4.29
C ARG A 87 1.76 26.68 -3.25
N VAL A 88 0.70 26.65 -2.45
CA VAL A 88 0.49 27.61 -1.36
C VAL A 88 0.27 26.87 -0.05
N PRO A 89 0.70 27.41 1.11
CA PRO A 89 0.40 26.79 2.40
C PRO A 89 -1.12 26.62 2.59
N LEU A 90 -1.55 25.49 3.14
CA LEU A 90 -2.97 25.19 3.32
C LEU A 90 -3.67 26.22 4.22
N GLN A 91 -2.98 26.72 5.25
CA GLN A 91 -3.48 27.80 6.11
C GLN A 91 -3.11 29.19 5.58
N SER A 92 -3.57 29.50 4.37
CA SER A 92 -3.31 30.78 3.69
C SER A 92 -4.61 31.47 3.27
N PHE A 93 -4.50 32.76 2.92
CA PHE A 93 -5.62 33.53 2.36
C PHE A 93 -6.05 32.98 0.99
N THR A 94 -5.11 32.48 0.18
CA THR A 94 -5.39 31.82 -1.10
C THR A 94 -6.30 30.61 -0.92
N THR A 95 -6.14 29.82 0.15
CA THR A 95 -7.06 28.72 0.46
C THR A 95 -8.47 29.21 0.76
N ILE A 96 -8.64 30.36 1.41
CA ILE A 96 -9.96 30.96 1.66
C ILE A 96 -10.60 31.42 0.35
N GLN A 97 -9.82 32.05 -0.53
CA GLN A 97 -10.26 32.45 -1.88
C GLN A 97 -10.66 31.23 -2.72
N TRP A 98 -9.88 30.15 -2.66
CA TRP A 98 -10.21 28.89 -3.31
C TRP A 98 -11.51 28.28 -2.75
N ALA A 99 -11.64 28.19 -1.43
CA ALA A 99 -12.86 27.70 -0.77
C ALA A 99 -14.09 28.54 -1.16
N TRP A 100 -13.94 29.86 -1.27
CA TRP A 100 -15.00 30.75 -1.75
C TRP A 100 -15.45 30.41 -3.17
N SER A 101 -14.52 30.12 -4.08
CA SER A 101 -14.86 29.74 -5.46
C SER A 101 -15.66 28.42 -5.54
N MET A 102 -15.47 27.52 -4.57
CA MET A 102 -16.17 26.24 -4.47
C MET A 102 -17.61 26.34 -3.93
N ILE A 103 -17.99 27.46 -3.28
CA ILE A 103 -19.34 27.63 -2.69
C ILE A 103 -20.43 27.57 -3.77
N PHE A 104 -20.23 28.27 -4.88
CA PHE A 104 -21.17 28.29 -5.99
C PHE A 104 -21.29 26.90 -6.61
N HIS A 105 -20.17 26.18 -6.73
CA HIS A 105 -20.17 24.83 -7.27
C HIS A 105 -20.94 23.86 -6.36
N ARG A 106 -20.62 23.84 -5.08
CA ARG A 106 -21.32 23.02 -4.08
C ARG A 106 -22.81 23.33 -3.99
N SER A 107 -23.19 24.59 -4.15
CA SER A 107 -24.60 24.99 -4.17
C SER A 107 -25.32 24.45 -5.41
N ALA A 108 -24.69 24.53 -6.58
CA ALA A 108 -25.28 24.03 -7.82
C ALA A 108 -25.46 22.51 -7.85
N LEU A 109 -24.61 21.74 -7.14
CA LEU A 109 -24.64 20.27 -7.12
C LEU A 109 -26.01 19.67 -6.75
N LEU A 110 -26.84 20.40 -6.00
CA LEU A 110 -28.21 19.98 -5.66
C LEU A 110 -29.05 19.62 -6.90
N PHE A 111 -28.86 20.36 -8.00
CA PHE A 111 -29.61 20.18 -9.26
C PHE A 111 -28.73 19.89 -10.48
N LEU A 112 -27.42 20.13 -10.39
CA LEU A 112 -26.52 20.01 -11.53
C LEU A 112 -26.50 18.59 -12.10
N TRP A 113 -26.55 17.56 -11.25
CA TRP A 113 -26.56 16.17 -11.68
C TRP A 113 -27.78 15.81 -12.55
N VAL A 114 -28.94 16.46 -12.34
CA VAL A 114 -30.14 16.29 -13.18
C VAL A 114 -29.98 16.99 -14.53
N MET A 115 -29.19 18.06 -14.56
CA MET A 115 -28.94 18.88 -15.75
C MET A 115 -27.78 18.35 -16.59
N VAL A 116 -27.13 17.27 -16.18
CA VAL A 116 -26.00 16.64 -16.86
C VAL A 116 -26.45 15.23 -17.31
N PRO A 117 -26.35 14.86 -18.59
CA PRO A 117 -25.76 15.60 -19.71
C PRO A 117 -26.79 16.52 -20.39
N SER A 118 -26.55 17.83 -20.41
CA SER A 118 -27.35 18.77 -21.22
C SER A 118 -26.57 20.05 -21.56
N PHE A 119 -27.14 20.86 -22.45
CA PHE A 119 -26.57 22.18 -22.77
C PHE A 119 -26.55 23.12 -21.56
N LEU A 120 -27.44 22.94 -20.57
CA LEU A 120 -27.47 23.72 -19.33
C LEU A 120 -26.23 23.42 -18.49
N GLY A 121 -25.87 22.14 -18.32
CA GLY A 121 -24.64 21.74 -17.64
C GLY A 121 -23.39 22.32 -18.30
N ASN A 122 -23.31 22.24 -19.64
CA ASN A 122 -22.21 22.85 -20.39
C ASN A 122 -22.15 24.37 -20.22
N THR A 123 -23.30 25.05 -20.23
CA THR A 123 -23.40 26.50 -20.06
C THR A 123 -22.97 26.91 -18.66
N TYR A 124 -23.42 26.18 -17.64
CA TYR A 124 -23.01 26.39 -16.26
C TYR A 124 -21.49 26.35 -16.09
N TYR A 125 -20.82 25.31 -16.59
CA TYR A 125 -19.37 25.21 -16.46
C TYR A 125 -18.63 26.32 -17.22
N ARG A 126 -19.16 26.76 -18.37
CA ARG A 126 -18.62 27.94 -19.09
C ARG A 126 -18.76 29.22 -18.26
N LEU A 127 -19.91 29.44 -17.62
CA LEU A 127 -20.11 30.58 -16.72
C LEU A 127 -19.19 30.51 -15.51
N MET A 128 -19.00 29.31 -14.94
CA MET A 128 -18.01 29.03 -13.91
C MET A 128 -16.56 29.13 -14.42
N GLY A 129 -16.35 29.45 -15.70
CA GLY A 129 -15.10 29.82 -16.34
C GLY A 129 -14.28 28.70 -16.95
N ALA A 130 -14.83 27.50 -17.10
CA ALA A 130 -14.21 26.45 -17.90
C ALA A 130 -14.22 26.81 -19.39
N LYS A 131 -13.15 26.47 -20.09
CA LYS A 131 -13.07 26.62 -21.55
C LYS A 131 -13.54 25.30 -22.17
N ILE A 132 -14.76 25.27 -22.70
CA ILE A 132 -15.38 24.05 -23.23
C ILE A 132 -15.64 24.22 -24.73
N GLY A 133 -14.98 23.39 -25.55
CA GLY A 133 -15.11 23.33 -27.00
C GLY A 133 -16.52 22.95 -27.49
N LYS A 134 -16.73 23.07 -28.80
CA LYS A 134 -18.01 22.74 -29.44
C LYS A 134 -18.27 21.23 -29.35
N GLY A 135 -19.52 20.81 -29.24
CA GLY A 135 -19.87 19.38 -29.23
C GLY A 135 -19.36 18.57 -28.03
N ALA A 136 -18.72 19.18 -27.04
CA ALA A 136 -18.29 18.47 -25.82
C ALA A 136 -19.52 17.97 -25.04
N GLN A 137 -19.46 16.71 -24.61
CA GLN A 137 -20.52 16.03 -23.87
C GLN A 137 -20.04 15.76 -22.45
N LEU A 138 -20.60 16.50 -21.50
CA LEU A 138 -20.32 16.31 -20.09
C LEU A 138 -21.43 15.44 -19.51
N ASN A 139 -21.10 14.20 -19.11
CA ASN A 139 -22.00 13.31 -18.37
C ASN A 139 -21.61 13.22 -16.89
N THR A 140 -20.95 14.25 -16.36
CA THR A 140 -20.49 14.32 -14.97
C THR A 140 -20.67 15.73 -14.41
N ASP A 141 -20.97 15.80 -13.13
CA ASP A 141 -21.02 17.02 -12.31
C ASP A 141 -19.72 17.24 -11.50
N ASN A 142 -18.75 16.33 -11.61
CA ASN A 142 -17.50 16.34 -10.85
C ASN A 142 -16.34 17.08 -11.54
N ILE A 143 -16.60 18.29 -12.04
CA ILE A 143 -15.54 19.18 -12.56
C ILE A 143 -15.27 20.26 -11.50
N ASN A 144 -14.26 20.01 -10.68
CA ASN A 144 -13.81 20.96 -9.67
C ASN A 144 -12.93 22.02 -10.31
N ASP A 145 -12.88 23.21 -9.69
CA ASP A 145 -12.05 24.33 -10.14
C ASP A 145 -12.22 24.66 -11.62
N ALA A 146 -13.47 24.69 -12.09
CA ALA A 146 -13.83 24.85 -13.51
C ALA A 146 -13.01 25.93 -14.24
N GLY A 147 -12.63 27.02 -13.56
CA GLY A 147 -11.75 28.06 -14.10
C GLY A 147 -10.37 27.67 -14.58
N MET A 148 -9.86 26.54 -14.11
CA MET A 148 -8.57 25.99 -14.46
C MET A 148 -8.69 24.80 -15.43
N VAL A 149 -9.90 24.51 -15.91
CA VAL A 149 -10.18 23.38 -16.79
C VAL A 149 -10.39 23.85 -18.22
N THR A 150 -9.66 23.23 -19.16
CA THR A 150 -9.84 23.42 -20.61
C THR A 150 -10.18 22.08 -21.25
N LEU A 151 -11.33 22.00 -21.92
CA LEU A 151 -11.81 20.85 -22.67
C LEU A 151 -11.94 21.24 -24.15
N GLY A 152 -11.31 20.47 -25.03
CA GLY A 152 -11.35 20.62 -26.48
C GLY A 152 -12.72 20.36 -27.11
N GLU A 153 -12.76 20.44 -28.44
CA GLU A 153 -13.94 20.10 -29.24
C GLU A 153 -14.26 18.60 -29.15
N GLY A 154 -15.55 18.24 -29.01
CA GLY A 154 -15.99 16.84 -29.04
C GLY A 154 -15.47 15.97 -27.88
N VAL A 155 -14.95 16.56 -26.80
CA VAL A 155 -14.55 15.81 -25.60
C VAL A 155 -15.76 15.13 -24.97
N VAL A 156 -15.60 13.87 -24.55
CA VAL A 156 -16.64 13.12 -23.85
C VAL A 156 -16.17 12.80 -22.44
N MET A 157 -16.93 13.28 -21.45
CA MET A 157 -16.77 12.92 -20.04
C MET A 157 -17.81 11.87 -19.67
N GLY A 158 -17.36 10.69 -19.28
CA GLY A 158 -18.22 9.62 -18.76
C GLY A 158 -18.83 9.94 -17.40
N GLY A 159 -19.81 9.14 -17.00
CA GLY A 159 -20.50 9.25 -15.71
C GLY A 159 -19.51 9.28 -14.55
N HIS A 160 -19.67 10.21 -13.61
CA HIS A 160 -18.80 10.33 -12.42
C HIS A 160 -17.30 10.53 -12.72
N ALA A 161 -16.89 10.84 -13.95
CA ALA A 161 -15.52 11.21 -14.23
C ALA A 161 -15.19 12.52 -13.50
N THR A 162 -14.06 12.57 -12.80
CA THR A 162 -13.68 13.67 -11.93
C THR A 162 -12.45 14.38 -12.48
N ILE A 163 -12.53 15.70 -12.60
CA ILE A 163 -11.37 16.56 -12.86
C ILE A 163 -11.14 17.41 -11.62
N ASN A 164 -9.94 17.32 -11.05
CA ASN A 164 -9.49 18.19 -9.97
C ASN A 164 -8.29 19.00 -10.47
N ALA A 165 -8.42 20.33 -10.52
CA ALA A 165 -7.28 21.22 -10.76
C ALA A 165 -6.61 21.68 -9.46
N HIS A 166 -7.04 21.12 -8.32
CA HIS A 166 -6.38 21.24 -7.02
C HIS A 166 -6.08 19.88 -6.37
N LEU A 167 -5.09 19.84 -5.48
CA LEU A 167 -4.81 18.73 -4.57
C LEU A 167 -4.22 19.28 -3.27
N THR A 168 -4.57 18.70 -2.13
CA THR A 168 -3.89 19.00 -0.87
C THR A 168 -2.84 17.93 -0.56
N GLU A 169 -1.58 18.33 -0.41
CA GLU A 169 -0.50 17.42 -0.04
C GLU A 169 0.52 18.11 0.86
N LYS A 170 1.04 17.39 1.86
CA LYS A 170 2.10 17.88 2.78
C LYS A 170 1.81 19.26 3.41
N GLY A 171 0.54 19.56 3.71
CA GLY A 171 0.13 20.84 4.27
C GLY A 171 0.10 22.00 3.27
N GLU A 172 0.17 21.72 1.97
CA GLU A 172 0.05 22.67 0.87
C GLU A 172 -1.20 22.41 0.04
N LEU A 173 -1.78 23.47 -0.49
CA LEU A 173 -2.74 23.44 -1.58
C LEU A 173 -1.95 23.59 -2.89
N VAL A 174 -2.03 22.58 -3.75
CA VAL A 174 -1.42 22.55 -5.08
C VAL A 174 -2.49 22.85 -6.10
N LEU A 175 -2.38 23.95 -6.82
CA LEU A 175 -3.28 24.35 -7.90
C LEU A 175 -2.54 24.26 -9.23
N SER A 176 -3.09 23.55 -10.21
CA SER A 176 -2.50 23.47 -11.54
C SER A 176 -3.56 23.14 -12.61
N PRO A 177 -3.63 23.90 -13.72
CA PRO A 177 -4.62 23.71 -14.76
C PRO A 177 -4.65 22.32 -15.37
N VAL A 178 -5.84 21.86 -15.75
CA VAL A 178 -6.04 20.60 -16.48
C VAL A 178 -6.48 20.91 -17.90
N ARG A 179 -5.80 20.31 -18.88
CA ARG A 179 -6.06 20.51 -20.31
C ARG A 179 -6.40 19.18 -20.95
N VAL A 180 -7.51 19.13 -21.66
CA VAL A 180 -8.00 17.95 -22.39
C VAL A 180 -8.19 18.35 -23.85
N GLY A 181 -7.49 17.67 -24.75
CA GLY A 181 -7.49 17.93 -26.18
C GLY A 181 -8.75 17.43 -26.88
N ASP A 182 -8.90 17.81 -28.14
CA ASP A 182 -10.08 17.54 -28.95
C ASP A 182 -10.36 16.04 -29.09
N GLY A 183 -11.63 15.64 -29.00
CA GLY A 183 -12.10 14.27 -29.18
C GLY A 183 -11.61 13.27 -28.12
N ALA A 184 -11.00 13.73 -27.03
CA ALA A 184 -10.57 12.86 -25.95
C ALA A 184 -11.78 12.29 -25.17
N LEU A 185 -11.64 11.06 -24.68
CA LEU A 185 -12.64 10.35 -23.88
C LEU A 185 -12.11 10.13 -22.46
N LEU A 186 -12.80 10.70 -21.47
CA LEU A 186 -12.56 10.40 -20.05
C LEU A 186 -13.61 9.41 -19.58
N GLY A 187 -13.20 8.18 -19.34
CA GLY A 187 -14.08 7.06 -19.00
C GLY A 187 -14.82 7.25 -17.68
N THR A 188 -15.92 6.54 -17.52
CA THR A 188 -16.79 6.61 -16.33
C THR A 188 -15.98 6.38 -15.05
N GLY A 189 -16.09 7.31 -14.10
CA GLY A 189 -15.39 7.27 -12.82
C GLY A 189 -13.87 7.49 -12.89
N SER A 190 -13.31 7.89 -14.04
CA SER A 190 -11.88 8.22 -14.12
C SER A 190 -11.58 9.49 -13.31
N ILE A 191 -10.39 9.58 -12.73
CA ILE A 191 -9.94 10.74 -11.94
C ILE A 191 -8.72 11.35 -12.63
N VAL A 192 -8.82 12.63 -12.97
CA VAL A 192 -7.72 13.42 -13.54
C VAL A 192 -7.23 14.43 -12.50
N GLN A 193 -5.96 14.32 -12.13
CA GLN A 193 -5.32 15.13 -11.09
C GLN A 193 -4.76 16.46 -11.66
N PRO A 194 -4.33 17.40 -10.81
CA PRO A 194 -3.87 18.72 -11.25
C PRO A 194 -2.67 18.65 -12.19
N GLY A 195 -2.61 19.59 -13.14
CA GLY A 195 -1.50 19.71 -14.09
C GLY A 195 -1.47 18.67 -15.22
N CYS A 196 -2.50 17.84 -15.33
CA CYS A 196 -2.58 16.86 -16.42
C CYS A 196 -2.84 17.53 -17.78
N GLU A 197 -2.13 17.04 -18.80
CA GLU A 197 -2.35 17.36 -20.20
C GLU A 197 -2.77 16.08 -20.93
N ILE A 198 -4.02 16.01 -21.40
CA ILE A 198 -4.58 14.87 -22.10
C ILE A 198 -4.64 15.21 -23.58
N GLY A 199 -3.90 14.48 -24.41
CA GLY A 199 -3.80 14.72 -25.84
C GLY A 199 -5.11 14.49 -26.60
N ALA A 200 -5.19 15.05 -27.81
CA ALA A 200 -6.35 14.88 -28.68
C ALA A 200 -6.61 13.39 -29.01
N GLY A 201 -7.86 12.97 -28.99
CA GLY A 201 -8.28 11.58 -29.23
C GLY A 201 -7.77 10.56 -28.22
N ALA A 202 -7.14 10.98 -27.11
CA ALA A 202 -6.71 10.07 -26.07
C ALA A 202 -7.90 9.52 -25.28
N VAL A 203 -7.75 8.31 -24.75
CA VAL A 203 -8.76 7.62 -23.96
C VAL A 203 -8.22 7.34 -22.58
N VAL A 204 -8.83 7.92 -21.56
CA VAL A 204 -8.63 7.51 -20.16
C VAL A 204 -9.72 6.49 -19.84
N ALA A 205 -9.34 5.26 -19.54
CA ALA A 205 -10.28 4.19 -19.26
C ALA A 205 -11.10 4.45 -17.98
N SER A 206 -12.26 3.80 -17.89
CA SER A 206 -13.13 3.88 -16.72
C SER A 206 -12.37 3.57 -15.43
N ARG A 207 -12.59 4.39 -14.38
CA ARG A 207 -11.95 4.29 -13.07
C ARG A 207 -10.42 4.41 -13.06
N ALA A 208 -9.80 4.83 -14.16
CA ALA A 208 -8.37 5.10 -14.17
C ALA A 208 -8.04 6.37 -13.38
N VAL A 209 -6.91 6.39 -12.68
CA VAL A 209 -6.44 7.56 -11.91
C VAL A 209 -5.20 8.10 -12.59
N VAL A 210 -5.34 9.22 -13.30
CA VAL A 210 -4.24 9.91 -13.97
C VAL A 210 -3.48 10.73 -12.93
N PRO A 211 -2.20 10.43 -12.65
CA PRO A 211 -1.43 11.16 -11.65
C PRO A 211 -1.21 12.62 -12.03
N LYS A 212 -0.98 13.47 -11.03
CA LYS A 212 -0.64 14.89 -11.21
C LYS A 212 0.53 15.10 -12.19
N TRP A 213 0.45 16.16 -13.00
CA TRP A 213 1.43 16.50 -14.06
C TRP A 213 1.66 15.44 -15.14
N THR A 214 0.74 14.48 -15.29
CA THR A 214 0.86 13.47 -16.36
C THR A 214 0.51 14.08 -17.71
N LYS A 215 1.38 13.86 -18.69
CA LYS A 215 1.12 14.17 -20.09
C LYS A 215 0.77 12.90 -20.84
N ILE A 216 -0.49 12.78 -21.25
CA ILE A 216 -0.99 11.69 -22.08
C ILE A 216 -0.86 12.12 -23.54
N PRO A 217 -0.05 11.45 -24.37
CA PRO A 217 0.07 11.78 -25.78
C PRO A 217 -1.24 11.60 -26.56
N PRO A 218 -1.42 12.30 -27.69
CA PRO A 218 -2.60 12.16 -28.54
C PRO A 218 -2.83 10.71 -28.98
N GLY A 219 -4.09 10.28 -28.95
CA GLY A 219 -4.51 8.97 -29.41
C GLY A 219 -4.13 7.80 -28.50
N GLU A 220 -3.52 8.02 -27.34
CA GLU A 220 -3.18 6.91 -26.44
C GLU A 220 -4.35 6.48 -25.55
N VAL A 221 -4.36 5.21 -25.16
CA VAL A 221 -5.32 4.62 -24.23
C VAL A 221 -4.62 4.31 -22.91
N TRP A 222 -5.06 4.94 -21.83
CA TRP A 222 -4.49 4.83 -20.50
C TRP A 222 -5.47 4.20 -19.52
N ALA A 223 -5.01 3.28 -18.67
CA ALA A 223 -5.85 2.57 -17.70
C ALA A 223 -5.09 2.23 -16.40
N GLY A 224 -5.83 1.98 -15.33
CA GLY A 224 -5.29 1.53 -14.04
C GLY A 224 -5.15 2.61 -12.97
N ILE A 225 -4.63 2.20 -11.81
CA ILE A 225 -4.41 3.04 -10.63
C ILE A 225 -2.99 2.75 -10.11
N PRO A 226 -1.98 3.58 -10.41
CA PRO A 226 -2.03 4.75 -11.29
C PRO A 226 -2.21 4.38 -12.77
N ALA A 227 -2.80 5.29 -13.55
CA ALA A 227 -3.04 5.09 -14.97
C ALA A 227 -1.71 4.96 -15.74
N LYS A 228 -1.63 3.94 -16.60
CA LYS A 228 -0.52 3.71 -17.52
C LYS A 228 -1.05 3.47 -18.92
N CYS A 229 -0.24 3.79 -19.93
CA CYS A 229 -0.58 3.48 -21.31
C CYS A 229 -0.75 1.96 -21.48
N ILE A 230 -1.86 1.52 -22.09
CA ILE A 230 -2.18 0.12 -22.39
C ILE A 230 -2.37 -0.14 -23.88
N ARG A 231 -2.67 0.89 -24.67
CA ARG A 231 -2.85 0.79 -26.14
C ARG A 231 -2.64 2.15 -26.81
N LEU A 232 -2.28 2.14 -28.08
CA LEU A 232 -2.23 3.33 -28.94
C LEU A 232 -3.50 3.40 -29.82
N ALA A 233 -3.74 4.53 -30.48
CA ALA A 233 -4.93 4.80 -31.29
C ALA A 233 -5.11 3.80 -32.44
N ASP A 234 -3.99 3.30 -32.97
CA ASP A 234 -3.93 2.30 -34.03
C ASP A 234 -4.20 0.87 -33.53
N GLY A 235 -4.48 0.69 -32.24
CA GLY A 235 -4.74 -0.60 -31.62
C GLY A 235 -3.47 -1.37 -31.22
N THR A 236 -2.27 -0.82 -31.47
CA THR A 236 -1.00 -1.45 -31.07
C THR A 236 -0.74 -1.28 -29.57
N LYS A 237 0.01 -2.21 -28.95
CA LYS A 237 0.39 -2.08 -27.54
C LYS A 237 1.53 -1.07 -27.37
N PRO A 238 1.65 -0.39 -26.23
CA PRO A 238 2.78 0.47 -25.92
C PRO A 238 4.05 -0.39 -25.87
N GLY A 239 4.92 -0.22 -26.86
CA GLY A 239 6.10 -1.06 -27.11
C GLY A 239 6.07 -1.87 -28.41
N ASP A 240 4.93 -1.96 -29.09
CA ASP A 240 4.79 -2.62 -30.42
C ASP A 240 5.13 -1.70 -31.60
N ARG A 241 5.48 -0.42 -31.34
CA ARG A 241 6.32 0.32 -32.28
C ARG A 241 7.70 -0.34 -32.27
N MET A 242 7.79 -1.43 -33.01
CA MET A 242 9.00 -2.19 -33.17
C MET A 242 9.97 -1.28 -33.92
N THR A 243 10.81 -0.58 -33.15
CA THR A 243 11.89 0.23 -33.68
C THR A 243 12.79 -0.67 -34.53
N LYS A 244 13.47 -0.09 -35.52
CA LYS A 244 14.43 -0.87 -36.30
C LYS A 244 15.68 -1.09 -35.43
N CYS A 245 16.15 -2.32 -35.41
CA CYS A 245 17.34 -2.75 -34.68
C CYS A 245 18.54 -1.89 -35.08
N LYS A 246 19.16 -1.25 -34.07
CA LYS A 246 20.37 -0.43 -34.24
C LYS A 246 21.66 -1.24 -34.40
N GLY A 247 21.60 -2.56 -34.22
CA GLY A 247 22.78 -3.42 -34.31
C GLY A 247 23.42 -3.46 -35.71
N SER A 248 24.75 -3.53 -35.73
CA SER A 248 25.57 -3.62 -36.93
C SER A 248 25.81 -5.08 -37.29
N LYS A 249 25.65 -5.42 -38.58
CA LYS A 249 26.06 -6.72 -39.12
C LYS A 249 27.58 -6.75 -39.35
N GLU A 250 28.12 -7.94 -39.64
CA GLU A 250 29.55 -8.15 -39.94
C GLU A 250 30.04 -7.35 -41.16
N ASP A 251 29.12 -6.97 -42.07
CA ASP A 251 29.38 -6.13 -43.25
C ASP A 251 29.37 -4.62 -42.96
N GLY A 252 29.17 -4.21 -41.70
CA GLY A 252 29.06 -2.80 -41.29
C GLY A 252 27.69 -2.15 -41.57
N SER A 253 26.74 -2.87 -42.19
CA SER A 253 25.39 -2.37 -42.44
C SER A 253 24.49 -2.47 -41.20
N VAL A 254 23.57 -1.51 -41.04
CA VAL A 254 22.59 -1.52 -39.95
C VAL A 254 21.54 -2.62 -40.19
N CYS A 255 21.23 -3.38 -39.13
CA CYS A 255 20.37 -4.56 -39.19
C CYS A 255 18.98 -4.30 -39.79
N GLY A 256 18.31 -3.24 -39.35
CA GLY A 256 16.98 -2.86 -39.84
C GLY A 256 15.82 -3.80 -39.45
N ARG A 257 16.10 -4.94 -38.80
CA ARG A 257 15.07 -5.90 -38.33
C ARG A 257 14.25 -5.32 -37.18
N PRO A 258 13.05 -5.84 -36.93
CA PRO A 258 12.26 -5.43 -35.77
C PRO A 258 13.02 -5.68 -34.45
N THR A 259 13.03 -4.70 -33.55
CA THR A 259 13.60 -4.82 -32.20
C THR A 259 12.78 -5.75 -31.31
N MET A 260 13.37 -6.19 -30.19
CA MET A 260 12.62 -6.91 -29.17
C MET A 260 11.99 -5.94 -28.16
N TYR A 261 10.92 -6.38 -27.49
CA TYR A 261 10.28 -5.60 -26.42
C TYR A 261 11.32 -5.12 -25.40
N LYS A 262 11.39 -3.79 -25.20
CA LYS A 262 12.33 -3.08 -24.32
C LYS A 262 13.82 -3.13 -24.72
N SER A 263 14.15 -3.46 -25.96
CA SER A 263 15.53 -3.44 -26.48
C SER A 263 15.63 -2.60 -27.75
N ASP A 264 16.74 -1.89 -27.93
CA ASP A 264 17.08 -1.23 -29.20
C ASP A 264 17.65 -2.21 -30.24
N PHE A 265 17.76 -3.49 -29.89
CA PHE A 265 18.39 -4.53 -30.70
C PHE A 265 17.44 -5.73 -30.94
N CYS A 266 17.62 -6.40 -32.07
CA CYS A 266 16.91 -7.64 -32.38
C CYS A 266 17.60 -8.84 -31.71
N LYS A 267 16.93 -10.00 -31.69
CA LYS A 267 17.46 -11.24 -31.10
C LYS A 267 18.88 -11.63 -31.54
N LYS A 268 19.29 -11.30 -32.77
CA LYS A 268 20.63 -11.60 -33.31
C LYS A 268 21.72 -10.61 -32.87
N HIS A 269 21.36 -9.37 -32.56
CA HIS A 269 22.30 -8.32 -32.15
C HIS A 269 22.24 -8.05 -30.64
N ARG A 270 21.79 -9.04 -29.87
CA ARG A 270 21.59 -8.94 -28.42
C ARG A 270 22.89 -8.74 -27.64
N SER A 271 24.02 -9.22 -28.17
CA SER A 271 25.35 -9.00 -27.60
C SER A 271 25.84 -7.55 -27.74
N GLN A 272 25.21 -6.75 -28.61
CA GLN A 272 25.50 -5.33 -28.79
C GLN A 272 24.60 -4.45 -27.90
N ASP A 273 23.69 -5.05 -27.12
CA ASP A 273 22.78 -4.32 -26.24
C ASP A 273 23.44 -4.11 -24.85
N PRO A 274 23.80 -2.87 -24.48
CA PRO A 274 24.43 -2.59 -23.18
C PRO A 274 23.48 -2.78 -21.99
N SER A 275 22.17 -2.90 -22.21
CA SER A 275 21.19 -3.11 -21.14
C SER A 275 21.02 -4.58 -20.72
N PHE A 276 21.66 -5.52 -21.43
CA PHE A 276 21.42 -6.94 -21.29
C PHE A 276 22.69 -7.72 -20.96
N THR A 277 22.75 -8.34 -19.78
CA THR A 277 23.88 -9.21 -19.39
C THR A 277 23.61 -10.66 -19.80
N VAL A 278 24.45 -11.22 -20.66
CA VAL A 278 24.35 -12.61 -21.11
C VAL A 278 24.94 -13.54 -20.06
N CYS A 279 24.27 -14.66 -19.78
CA CYS A 279 24.73 -15.68 -18.85
C CYS A 279 26.07 -16.28 -19.28
N ILE A 280 27.03 -16.36 -18.34
CA ILE A 280 28.39 -16.90 -18.57
C ILE A 280 28.44 -18.43 -18.41
N GLY A 281 27.31 -19.06 -18.04
CA GLY A 281 27.22 -20.48 -17.79
C GLY A 281 27.47 -21.33 -19.04
N LYS A 282 28.11 -22.49 -18.86
CA LYS A 282 28.31 -23.47 -19.94
C LYS A 282 27.34 -24.62 -19.79
N HIS A 283 26.82 -25.11 -20.91
CA HIS A 283 26.02 -26.34 -20.94
C HIS A 283 26.91 -27.56 -20.68
N MET A 284 26.55 -28.37 -19.66
CA MET A 284 27.27 -29.60 -19.30
C MET A 284 27.05 -30.74 -20.32
N ILE A 285 25.98 -30.67 -21.12
CA ILE A 285 25.61 -31.66 -22.13
C ILE A 285 25.78 -30.99 -23.50
N GLY A 286 26.83 -31.37 -24.23
CA GLY A 286 27.15 -30.85 -25.56
C GLY A 286 28.19 -29.72 -25.58
N GLU A 287 29.48 -30.09 -25.68
CA GLU A 287 30.61 -29.26 -26.13
C GLU A 287 30.82 -27.89 -25.44
N GLY A 288 30.35 -27.70 -24.21
CA GLY A 288 30.67 -26.49 -23.43
C GLY A 288 30.20 -25.17 -24.07
N LYS A 289 29.18 -25.21 -24.94
CA LYS A 289 28.64 -24.01 -25.61
C LYS A 289 28.16 -22.99 -24.57
N PRO A 290 28.50 -21.69 -24.75
CA PRO A 290 28.11 -20.64 -23.83
C PRO A 290 26.58 -20.44 -23.84
N CYS A 291 26.03 -20.15 -22.67
CA CYS A 291 24.60 -19.90 -22.51
C CYS A 291 24.19 -18.61 -23.24
N THR A 292 23.09 -18.66 -23.98
CA THR A 292 22.53 -17.48 -24.67
C THR A 292 21.33 -16.87 -23.93
N ARG A 293 21.07 -17.32 -22.69
CA ARG A 293 19.96 -16.82 -21.86
C ARG A 293 20.40 -15.57 -21.09
N GLU A 294 19.43 -14.74 -20.75
CA GLU A 294 19.62 -13.59 -19.87
C GLU A 294 20.13 -14.05 -18.50
N ALA A 295 21.15 -13.37 -17.98
CA ALA A 295 21.53 -13.52 -16.59
C ALA A 295 20.44 -12.90 -15.69
N MET A 296 20.25 -13.45 -14.49
CA MET A 296 19.30 -12.85 -13.55
C MET A 296 19.80 -11.46 -13.12
N THR A 297 18.91 -10.54 -12.81
CA THR A 297 19.27 -9.16 -12.41
C THR A 297 20.31 -9.16 -11.30
N GLY A 298 21.46 -8.54 -11.53
CA GLY A 298 22.58 -8.49 -10.57
C GLY A 298 23.44 -9.75 -10.46
N LEU A 299 23.23 -10.76 -11.31
CA LEU A 299 23.95 -12.04 -11.28
C LEU A 299 24.61 -12.36 -12.63
N LEU A 300 25.63 -13.21 -12.61
CA LEU A 300 26.38 -13.65 -13.82
C LEU A 300 25.75 -14.85 -14.54
N PHE A 301 24.73 -15.48 -13.94
CA PHE A 301 24.14 -16.72 -14.43
C PHE A 301 22.62 -16.63 -14.61
N CYS A 302 22.07 -17.38 -15.57
CA CYS A 302 20.64 -17.54 -15.78
C CYS A 302 20.03 -18.56 -14.80
N ARG A 303 18.70 -18.61 -14.69
CA ARG A 303 17.99 -19.54 -13.79
C ARG A 303 18.37 -21.02 -13.98
N ALA A 304 18.77 -21.43 -15.17
CA ALA A 304 19.18 -22.82 -15.45
C ALA A 304 20.65 -23.11 -15.08
N HIS A 305 21.52 -22.10 -15.12
CA HIS A 305 22.94 -22.23 -14.76
C HIS A 305 23.24 -21.74 -13.34
N ARG A 306 22.19 -21.44 -12.55
CA ARG A 306 22.29 -20.94 -11.16
C ARG A 306 23.04 -21.86 -10.18
N ALA A 307 23.14 -23.15 -10.46
CA ALA A 307 23.90 -24.08 -9.62
C ALA A 307 25.43 -23.85 -9.71
N GLN A 308 25.92 -23.32 -10.84
CA GLN A 308 27.33 -22.98 -11.03
C GLN A 308 27.76 -21.77 -10.16
N LEU A 309 26.82 -21.09 -9.51
CA LEU A 309 27.08 -20.03 -8.53
C LEU A 309 27.61 -20.60 -7.19
N ALA A 310 27.16 -21.79 -6.81
CA ALA A 310 27.58 -22.47 -5.57
C ALA A 310 29.02 -23.01 -5.64
N ASP A 311 29.53 -23.28 -6.85
CA ASP A 311 30.91 -23.73 -7.05
C ASP A 311 31.94 -22.60 -6.85
N ILE A 312 31.48 -21.34 -6.87
CA ILE A 312 32.33 -20.14 -6.78
C ILE A 312 32.48 -19.68 -5.31
N GLU A 313 31.40 -19.68 -4.51
CA GLU A 313 31.43 -19.29 -3.09
C GLU A 313 31.50 -20.52 -2.16
N LYS A 314 32.71 -20.99 -1.85
CA LYS A 314 32.94 -22.14 -0.95
C LYS A 314 32.91 -21.73 0.54
N LEU A 315 31.75 -21.31 1.04
CA LEU A 315 31.59 -20.87 2.43
C LEU A 315 31.66 -22.04 3.44
N GLN A 316 32.28 -21.81 4.60
CA GLN A 316 32.39 -22.77 5.70
C GLN A 316 31.36 -22.48 6.80
N CYS A 317 30.88 -23.52 7.47
CA CYS A 317 29.98 -23.37 8.61
C CYS A 317 30.71 -22.70 9.79
N PRO A 318 30.14 -21.64 10.42
CA PRO A 318 30.81 -20.91 11.50
C PRO A 318 31.06 -21.78 12.74
N ARG A 319 30.24 -22.82 12.96
CA ARG A 319 30.45 -23.85 13.99
C ARG A 319 31.45 -24.97 13.62
N GLY A 320 32.23 -24.83 12.55
CA GLY A 320 33.27 -25.80 12.15
C GLY A 320 32.77 -27.12 11.58
N CYS A 321 31.49 -27.20 11.17
CA CYS A 321 30.88 -28.45 10.70
C CYS A 321 31.33 -28.90 9.28
N GLY A 322 31.94 -28.02 8.50
CA GLY A 322 32.30 -28.21 7.09
C GLY A 322 31.61 -27.23 6.15
N GLN A 323 31.68 -27.51 4.84
CA GLN A 323 31.21 -26.58 3.80
C GLN A 323 29.68 -26.44 3.79
N LEU A 324 29.20 -25.20 3.64
CA LEU A 324 27.78 -24.88 3.54
C LEU A 324 27.22 -25.26 2.17
N HIS A 325 25.95 -25.69 2.15
CA HIS A 325 25.23 -26.02 0.93
C HIS A 325 24.17 -24.98 0.62
N LEU A 326 24.06 -24.63 -0.65
CA LEU A 326 23.03 -23.72 -1.13
C LEU A 326 21.67 -24.41 -1.21
N ARG A 327 20.63 -23.82 -0.60
CA ARG A 327 19.24 -24.28 -0.69
C ARG A 327 18.35 -23.19 -1.25
N LEU A 328 17.40 -23.61 -2.08
CA LEU A 328 16.43 -22.74 -2.73
C LEU A 328 15.04 -23.02 -2.15
N SER A 329 14.37 -21.97 -1.69
CA SER A 329 12.99 -22.02 -1.20
C SER A 329 12.23 -20.80 -1.73
N ASN A 330 11.11 -21.01 -2.43
CA ASN A 330 10.22 -19.95 -2.94
C ASN A 330 10.94 -18.71 -3.51
N ASN A 331 11.82 -18.92 -4.50
CA ASN A 331 12.66 -17.90 -5.15
C ASN A 331 13.76 -17.24 -4.29
N ASN A 332 13.85 -17.54 -2.99
CA ASN A 332 14.95 -17.08 -2.13
C ASN A 332 16.00 -18.18 -1.94
N MET A 333 17.24 -17.75 -1.71
CA MET A 333 18.42 -18.60 -1.70
C MET A 333 19.18 -18.40 -0.40
N TYR A 334 19.42 -19.47 0.35
CA TYR A 334 20.14 -19.40 1.61
C TYR A 334 21.13 -20.57 1.73
N PHE A 335 22.23 -20.34 2.44
CA PHE A 335 23.19 -21.39 2.72
C PHE A 335 22.76 -22.12 3.99
N HIS A 336 22.91 -23.43 4.02
CA HIS A 336 22.58 -24.24 5.20
C HIS A 336 23.64 -25.31 5.43
N CYS A 337 23.86 -25.63 6.70
CA CYS A 337 24.73 -26.73 7.09
C CYS A 337 23.93 -28.02 7.21
N ARG A 338 24.40 -29.10 6.57
CA ARG A 338 23.74 -30.42 6.67
C ARG A 338 23.94 -31.10 8.03
N LYS A 339 25.00 -30.75 8.78
CA LYS A 339 25.31 -31.37 10.08
C LYS A 339 24.58 -30.67 11.24
N CYS A 340 24.79 -29.37 11.42
CA CYS A 340 24.14 -28.62 12.52
C CYS A 340 22.75 -28.09 12.16
N LYS A 341 22.27 -28.29 10.93
CA LYS A 341 20.97 -27.82 10.42
C LYS A 341 20.74 -26.30 10.48
N GLY A 342 21.74 -25.50 10.85
CA GLY A 342 21.68 -24.05 10.82
C GLY A 342 21.69 -23.46 9.40
N ALA A 343 21.30 -22.19 9.29
CA ALA A 343 21.22 -21.46 8.03
C ALA A 343 21.88 -20.08 8.11
N LEU A 344 22.46 -19.66 7.00
CA LEU A 344 23.09 -18.36 6.79
C LEU A 344 22.24 -17.54 5.82
N LEU A 345 21.81 -16.36 6.23
CA LEU A 345 20.98 -15.44 5.45
C LEU A 345 21.66 -14.07 5.29
N ASP A 346 21.52 -13.46 4.11
CA ASP A 346 22.10 -12.17 3.75
C ASP A 346 21.06 -11.03 3.90
N SER A 347 21.47 -9.85 4.37
CA SER A 347 20.64 -8.64 4.44
C SER A 347 20.05 -8.25 3.08
N LYS A 348 20.76 -8.44 1.95
CA LYS A 348 20.20 -8.19 0.61
C LYS A 348 19.08 -9.15 0.21
N MET A 349 19.07 -10.37 0.78
CA MET A 349 17.97 -11.32 0.59
C MET A 349 16.74 -10.95 1.44
N LEU A 350 16.97 -10.24 2.54
CA LEU A 350 15.96 -9.64 3.41
C LEU A 350 15.35 -8.36 2.80
N GLU A 351 16.11 -7.59 2.01
CA GLU A 351 15.72 -6.31 1.41
C GLU A 351 14.44 -6.35 0.55
N THR A 352 14.19 -7.41 -0.23
CA THR A 352 12.98 -7.47 -1.09
C THR A 352 11.66 -7.45 -0.32
N LYS A 353 11.70 -7.65 1.01
CA LYS A 353 10.55 -7.47 1.92
C LYS A 353 10.78 -6.43 3.03
N LEU A 354 11.99 -5.89 3.18
CA LEU A 354 12.40 -4.97 4.27
C LEU A 354 12.81 -3.57 3.78
N SER A 355 12.56 -3.21 2.52
CA SER A 355 12.95 -1.92 1.92
C SER A 355 12.39 -0.67 2.62
N GLU A 356 11.46 -0.82 3.56
CA GLU A 356 10.94 0.28 4.39
C GLU A 356 11.71 0.49 5.72
N ARG A 357 12.68 -0.36 6.10
CA ARG A 357 13.26 -0.38 7.46
C ARG A 357 14.76 -0.70 7.56
N ALA A 358 15.58 -0.22 6.62
CA ALA A 358 17.04 -0.45 6.64
C ALA A 358 17.73 0.07 7.93
N ASP A 359 17.23 1.17 8.49
CA ASP A 359 17.79 1.82 9.70
C ASP A 359 17.73 0.91 10.94
N MET A 360 16.70 0.07 11.03
CA MET A 360 16.46 -0.85 12.14
C MET A 360 17.45 -2.02 12.17
N LEU A 361 17.90 -2.48 11.00
CA LEU A 361 18.89 -3.56 10.92
C LEU A 361 20.25 -3.07 11.45
N ASN A 362 20.60 -1.82 11.15
CA ASN A 362 21.82 -1.19 11.65
C ASN A 362 21.75 -1.00 13.16
N GLU A 363 20.62 -0.54 13.69
CA GLU A 363 20.42 -0.38 15.14
C GLU A 363 20.55 -1.72 15.91
N LEU A 364 20.07 -2.84 15.34
CA LEU A 364 20.26 -4.17 15.93
C LEU A 364 21.73 -4.61 15.92
N LEU A 365 22.48 -4.31 14.86
CA LEU A 365 23.91 -4.63 14.73
C LEU A 365 24.80 -3.68 15.55
N GLU A 366 24.33 -2.49 15.90
CA GLU A 366 25.02 -1.55 16.80
C GLU A 366 24.91 -1.99 18.26
N ASN A 367 23.77 -2.57 18.65
CA ASN A 367 23.48 -2.99 20.03
C ASN A 367 23.88 -4.44 20.38
N GLY A 368 24.38 -5.21 19.40
CA GLY A 368 24.83 -6.60 19.62
C GLY A 368 26.17 -6.70 20.35
N GLU A 369 26.37 -7.79 21.09
CA GLU A 369 27.61 -8.06 21.84
C GLU A 369 28.51 -9.03 21.07
N GLU A 370 29.83 -8.82 21.08
CA GLU A 370 30.75 -9.71 20.36
C GLU A 370 30.69 -11.16 20.87
N CYS A 371 30.48 -12.09 19.93
CA CYS A 371 30.40 -13.52 20.20
C CYS A 371 31.60 -14.27 19.61
N SER A 372 31.75 -15.54 20.00
CA SER A 372 32.91 -16.38 19.62
C SER A 372 32.88 -16.90 18.16
N LEU A 373 31.78 -16.68 17.44
CA LEU A 373 31.63 -17.16 16.07
C LEU A 373 32.25 -16.18 15.06
N ARG A 374 32.87 -16.73 14.01
CA ARG A 374 33.40 -15.94 12.89
C ARG A 374 32.47 -16.01 11.69
N CYS A 375 32.26 -14.85 11.06
CA CYS A 375 31.44 -14.76 9.87
C CYS A 375 32.09 -15.53 8.71
N PRO A 376 31.37 -16.46 8.04
CA PRO A 376 31.89 -17.20 6.90
C PRO A 376 32.29 -16.35 5.68
N ARG A 377 31.81 -15.10 5.60
CA ARG A 377 31.95 -14.24 4.42
C ARG A 377 33.06 -13.19 4.56
N CYS A 378 33.22 -12.60 5.74
CA CYS A 378 34.22 -11.55 5.99
C CYS A 378 35.19 -11.89 7.13
N GLU A 379 35.07 -13.07 7.74
CA GLU A 379 35.91 -13.55 8.86
C GLU A 379 35.88 -12.72 10.15
N GLY A 380 35.14 -11.60 10.17
CA GLY A 380 34.89 -10.80 11.37
C GLY A 380 34.14 -11.55 12.46
N LEU A 381 34.26 -11.10 13.70
CA LEU A 381 33.49 -11.63 14.83
C LEU A 381 32.01 -11.31 14.63
N MET A 382 31.16 -12.32 14.88
CA MET A 382 29.72 -12.13 14.88
C MET A 382 29.28 -11.49 16.21
N LEU A 383 28.12 -10.88 16.19
CA LEU A 383 27.46 -10.22 17.31
C LEU A 383 26.26 -11.05 17.72
N GLU A 384 26.13 -11.27 19.02
CA GLU A 384 24.98 -11.86 19.67
C GLU A 384 23.90 -10.76 19.85
N ILE A 385 22.77 -10.93 19.16
CA ILE A 385 21.64 -9.99 19.17
C ILE A 385 20.47 -10.67 19.86
N ARG A 386 19.90 -10.00 20.87
CA ARG A 386 18.77 -10.52 21.64
C ARG A 386 17.46 -9.95 21.09
N VAL A 387 16.50 -10.85 20.84
CA VAL A 387 15.27 -10.52 20.14
C VAL A 387 14.08 -11.25 20.77
N VAL A 388 13.05 -10.49 21.13
CA VAL A 388 11.73 -10.96 21.58
C VAL A 388 10.92 -11.36 20.36
N TYR A 389 10.10 -12.41 20.44
CA TYR A 389 9.24 -12.81 19.33
C TYR A 389 7.80 -13.11 19.77
N GLU A 390 6.86 -13.03 18.82
CA GLU A 390 5.46 -13.42 19.02
C GLU A 390 5.14 -14.73 18.33
N MET A 391 4.54 -15.66 19.08
CA MET A 391 3.90 -16.84 18.49
C MET A 391 2.41 -16.59 18.28
N PRO A 392 1.80 -17.11 17.19
CA PRO A 392 0.35 -17.12 17.06
C PRO A 392 -0.31 -17.89 18.21
N LYS A 393 -1.33 -17.30 18.86
CA LYS A 393 -2.10 -17.96 19.91
C LYS A 393 -2.91 -19.13 19.32
N GLY A 394 -2.37 -20.34 19.41
CA GLY A 394 -2.98 -21.56 18.90
C GLY A 394 -1.94 -22.55 18.40
N GLY A 395 -1.21 -23.18 19.31
CA GLY A 395 -0.28 -24.27 18.99
C GLY A 395 -1.00 -25.61 18.96
N GLY A 396 -1.02 -26.27 17.80
CA GLY A 396 -1.49 -27.65 17.69
C GLY A 396 -1.46 -28.15 16.25
N GLY A 397 -0.40 -28.90 15.90
CA GLY A 397 -0.34 -29.64 14.64
C GLY A 397 -1.51 -30.61 14.53
N GLY A 398 -2.36 -30.39 13.54
CA GLY A 398 -3.47 -31.26 13.20
C GLY A 398 -3.96 -30.95 11.79
N LEU A 399 -3.86 -31.94 10.90
CA LEU A 399 -4.41 -31.93 9.55
C LEU A 399 -5.91 -31.61 9.62
N ALA A 400 -6.30 -30.36 9.32
CA ALA A 400 -7.68 -30.03 9.03
C ALA A 400 -7.90 -30.11 7.52
N ASN A 401 -8.64 -31.13 7.10
CA ASN A 401 -9.31 -31.18 5.80
C ASN A 401 -10.04 -29.87 5.54
N VAL A 402 -9.64 -29.15 4.48
CA VAL A 402 -10.45 -28.07 3.91
C VAL A 402 -10.65 -28.41 2.44
N GLY A 403 -11.77 -29.07 2.18
CA GLY A 403 -12.41 -29.07 0.88
C GLY A 403 -13.04 -27.70 0.65
N ASP A 404 -12.70 -27.15 -0.51
CA ASP A 404 -13.47 -26.23 -1.33
C ASP A 404 -13.65 -24.75 -0.95
N ILE A 405 -13.29 -23.92 -1.93
CA ILE A 405 -13.67 -22.52 -2.19
C ILE A 405 -13.03 -21.40 -1.34
N GLY A 406 -11.82 -21.00 -1.76
CA GLY A 406 -11.54 -19.60 -2.14
C GLY A 406 -11.54 -18.50 -1.09
N HIS A 407 -10.58 -18.50 -0.15
CA HIS A 407 -10.09 -17.28 0.52
C HIS A 407 -8.56 -17.38 0.77
N PRO A 408 -7.80 -16.25 0.80
CA PRO A 408 -6.34 -16.21 0.68
C PRO A 408 -5.65 -16.48 2.03
N GLY A 409 -5.87 -17.67 2.57
CA GLY A 409 -5.33 -18.15 3.85
C GLY A 409 -4.15 -19.13 3.70
N ALA A 410 -3.22 -18.87 2.77
CA ALA A 410 -1.99 -19.65 2.61
C ALA A 410 -0.74 -18.73 2.67
N LEU A 411 -0.73 -17.86 3.68
CA LEU A 411 0.30 -16.84 3.95
C LEU A 411 1.12 -17.17 5.22
N ILE A 412 1.43 -18.44 5.46
CA ILE A 412 2.37 -18.83 6.53
C ILE A 412 3.68 -19.22 5.86
N GLY A 413 4.52 -18.21 5.62
CA GLY A 413 5.78 -18.39 4.92
C GLY A 413 6.56 -17.07 4.82
N ILE A 414 7.29 -16.77 5.90
CA ILE A 414 8.27 -15.67 6.02
C ILE A 414 7.61 -14.28 6.06
N ILE A 415 7.10 -13.93 7.25
CA ILE A 415 6.80 -12.56 7.68
C ILE A 415 7.86 -12.19 8.73
N LEU A 416 8.88 -11.44 8.29
CA LEU A 416 9.74 -10.67 9.18
C LEU A 416 9.16 -9.27 9.21
N ILE A 417 8.36 -8.98 10.24
CA ILE A 417 7.97 -7.62 10.60
C ILE A 417 8.59 -7.39 11.97
N VAL A 418 9.68 -6.62 12.01
CA VAL A 418 10.23 -6.07 13.25
C VAL A 418 9.76 -4.64 13.33
N VAL A 419 8.97 -4.28 14.35
CA VAL A 419 8.58 -2.90 14.69
C VAL A 419 9.20 -2.58 16.05
N VAL A 420 10.08 -1.58 16.17
CA VAL A 420 10.36 -0.97 17.49
C VAL A 420 10.42 0.55 17.32
N VAL A 421 9.79 1.26 18.27
CA VAL A 421 9.96 2.69 18.52
C VAL A 421 10.64 2.84 19.89
N ALA A 422 11.52 3.83 19.96
CA ALA A 422 12.50 4.14 21.00
C ALA A 422 11.94 4.50 22.38
N ALA A 423 12.77 4.30 23.42
CA ALA A 423 12.78 5.15 24.60
C ALA A 423 14.21 5.25 25.19
N ILE A 424 14.85 6.41 25.00
CA ILE A 424 16.02 6.83 25.76
C ILE A 424 15.53 7.47 27.07
N SER A 425 16.27 7.20 28.14
CA SER A 425 16.41 7.95 29.40
C SER A 425 15.28 7.88 30.43
N ALA A 426 15.55 7.24 31.56
CA ALA A 426 16.13 7.90 32.75
C ALA A 426 15.70 7.15 34.02
N ALA A 427 16.69 6.62 34.75
CA ALA A 427 16.49 6.31 36.15
C ALA A 427 16.11 7.59 36.92
N ALA A 428 15.06 7.47 37.74
CA ALA A 428 14.69 8.38 38.83
C ALA A 428 14.25 9.81 38.45
N GLN A 429 12.94 10.10 38.51
CA GLN A 429 12.33 10.86 39.61
C GLN A 429 10.88 11.31 39.31
N SER A 430 10.00 11.02 40.27
CA SER A 430 8.82 11.76 40.70
C SER A 430 7.67 12.11 39.72
N LYS A 431 6.49 11.56 40.05
CA LYS A 431 5.15 12.20 40.06
C LYS A 431 5.04 13.56 39.32
N LYS A 432 4.21 13.62 38.25
CA LYS A 432 2.78 14.04 38.28
C LYS A 432 2.26 14.37 36.86
N LYS A 433 1.14 13.70 36.53
CA LYS A 433 0.01 14.09 35.64
C LYS A 433 0.10 13.95 34.09
N ARG A 434 -0.80 13.05 33.62
CA ARG A 434 -1.59 12.99 32.35
C ARG A 434 -0.83 12.74 31.06
N SER A 435 -1.31 11.97 30.08
CA SER A 435 -2.39 10.97 29.89
C SER A 435 -2.33 10.60 28.40
N GLU A 436 -2.74 9.36 28.06
CA GLU A 436 -2.95 8.85 26.69
C GLU A 436 -1.68 8.51 25.90
N ASP A 437 -1.27 7.25 25.94
CA ASP A 437 -1.09 6.42 24.74
C ASP A 437 -0.92 4.94 25.13
N GLU A 438 -1.25 4.08 24.18
CA GLU A 438 -1.61 2.67 24.29
C GLU A 438 -0.63 1.80 25.11
N ASN A 439 -1.19 1.07 26.09
CA ASN A 439 -0.55 -0.05 26.76
C ASN A 439 -0.41 -1.22 25.78
N ASP A 440 0.78 -1.43 25.23
CA ASP A 440 1.20 -2.73 24.70
C ASP A 440 2.49 -3.16 25.42
N GLU A 441 2.33 -3.63 26.65
CA GLU A 441 3.37 -4.36 27.37
C GLU A 441 3.49 -5.76 26.72
N PHE A 442 4.48 -5.93 25.84
CA PHE A 442 4.60 -7.09 24.97
C PHE A 442 5.43 -8.21 25.64
N THR A 443 4.77 -9.29 26.06
CA THR A 443 5.35 -10.43 26.81
C THR A 443 5.63 -11.64 25.91
N GLY A 444 6.58 -11.51 24.98
CA GLY A 444 7.06 -12.63 24.15
C GLY A 444 8.29 -13.35 24.74
N PRO A 445 8.56 -14.63 24.39
CA PRO A 445 9.81 -15.29 24.78
C PRO A 445 11.01 -14.67 24.05
N ASN A 446 12.19 -14.77 24.65
CA ASN A 446 13.42 -14.23 24.10
C ASN A 446 14.17 -15.26 23.25
N MET A 447 14.73 -14.85 22.11
CA MET A 447 15.69 -15.59 21.31
C MET A 447 17.00 -14.82 21.18
N VAL A 448 18.06 -15.54 20.87
CA VAL A 448 19.37 -15.01 20.58
C VAL A 448 19.68 -15.34 19.12
N ILE A 449 20.21 -14.39 18.36
CA ILE A 449 20.64 -14.62 16.97
C ILE A 449 22.04 -14.06 16.76
N ASP A 450 22.78 -14.67 15.83
CA ASP A 450 24.15 -14.23 15.50
C ASP A 450 24.14 -13.39 14.22
N GLY A 451 24.59 -12.12 14.29
CA GLY A 451 24.67 -11.20 13.16
C GLY A 451 26.08 -10.67 12.91
N CYS A 452 26.48 -10.43 11.67
CA CYS A 452 27.77 -9.82 11.35
C CYS A 452 27.61 -8.35 10.96
N ARG A 453 28.31 -7.44 11.66
CA ARG A 453 28.29 -5.99 11.40
C ARG A 453 28.84 -5.62 10.02
N ASP A 454 29.94 -6.24 9.59
CA ASP A 454 30.67 -5.81 8.40
C ASP A 454 29.97 -6.19 7.08
N CYS A 455 29.27 -7.33 7.05
CA CYS A 455 28.64 -7.84 5.82
C CYS A 455 27.14 -8.10 5.93
N GLY A 456 26.51 -7.75 7.07
CA GLY A 456 25.06 -7.87 7.27
C GLY A 456 24.51 -9.30 7.18
N THR A 457 25.35 -10.30 7.44
CA THR A 457 24.98 -11.71 7.35
C THR A 457 24.56 -12.25 8.72
N PHE A 458 23.46 -13.00 8.76
CA PHE A 458 22.92 -13.60 9.98
C PHE A 458 23.03 -15.11 9.94
N TRP A 459 23.45 -15.70 11.05
CA TRP A 459 23.45 -17.14 11.27
C TRP A 459 22.34 -17.50 12.23
N PHE A 460 21.56 -18.52 11.85
CA PHE A 460 20.51 -19.11 12.66
C PHE A 460 20.83 -20.57 12.90
N ASP A 461 20.73 -21.01 14.14
CA ASP A 461 20.84 -22.42 14.48
C ASP A 461 19.54 -23.20 14.16
N ALA A 462 19.53 -24.48 14.49
CA ALA A 462 18.42 -25.37 14.14
C ALA A 462 17.11 -24.99 14.86
N ASP A 463 17.21 -24.54 16.11
CA ASP A 463 16.08 -24.27 16.99
C ASP A 463 15.54 -22.86 16.71
N GLU A 464 16.42 -21.88 16.55
CA GLU A 464 16.10 -20.52 16.10
C GLU A 464 15.38 -20.54 14.75
N MET A 465 15.85 -21.36 13.80
CA MET A 465 15.20 -21.55 12.50
C MET A 465 13.81 -22.18 12.60
N GLY A 466 13.54 -22.96 13.65
CA GLY A 466 12.21 -23.47 13.96
C GLY A 466 11.27 -22.35 14.40
N ILE A 467 11.73 -21.50 15.31
CA ILE A 467 11.00 -20.36 15.87
C ILE A 467 10.69 -19.33 14.78
N VAL A 468 11.69 -18.93 13.98
CA VAL A 468 11.54 -17.93 12.90
C VAL A 468 10.50 -18.36 11.85
N LYS A 469 10.32 -19.66 11.63
CA LYS A 469 9.29 -20.15 10.69
C LYS A 469 7.87 -20.03 11.22
N GLN A 470 7.72 -19.92 12.54
CA GLN A 470 6.43 -19.93 13.24
C GLN A 470 6.06 -18.57 13.83
N SER A 471 7.03 -17.66 13.99
CA SER A 471 6.82 -16.33 14.58
C SER A 471 6.06 -15.38 13.65
N LEU A 472 5.20 -14.53 14.23
CA LEU A 472 4.49 -13.45 13.54
C LEU A 472 5.27 -12.13 13.49
N SER A 473 6.08 -11.86 14.53
CA SER A 473 6.81 -10.60 14.74
C SER A 473 8.02 -10.82 15.64
N ILE A 474 9.06 -9.97 15.52
CA ILE A 474 10.30 -10.00 16.32
C ILE A 474 10.67 -8.57 16.76
N LYS A 475 11.27 -8.31 17.94
CA LYS A 475 11.71 -6.98 18.45
C LYS A 475 13.00 -7.09 19.29
N GLY A 476 13.95 -6.16 19.16
CA GLY A 476 15.17 -6.16 20.01
C GLY A 476 14.87 -5.86 21.48
N THR A 477 15.68 -6.39 22.41
CA THR A 477 15.53 -6.15 23.87
C THR A 477 16.87 -5.97 24.59
N THR A 478 16.85 -5.26 25.73
CA THR A 478 18.01 -5.01 26.59
C THR A 478 18.25 -6.12 27.63
N LYS A 479 19.47 -6.22 28.15
CA LYS A 479 19.85 -7.24 29.15
C LYS A 479 19.07 -7.13 30.46
N GLU A 480 18.72 -5.93 30.88
CA GLU A 480 18.05 -5.66 32.16
C GLU A 480 16.59 -6.12 32.14
N GLU A 481 15.87 -5.84 31.06
CA GLU A 481 14.48 -6.27 30.82
C GLU A 481 14.38 -7.80 30.74
N LEU A 482 15.35 -8.44 30.08
CA LEU A 482 15.44 -9.90 29.99
C LEU A 482 15.58 -10.56 31.37
N SER A 483 16.36 -9.96 32.27
CA SER A 483 16.57 -10.48 33.62
C SER A 483 15.32 -10.34 34.51
N ALA A 484 14.49 -9.34 34.24
CA ALA A 484 13.21 -9.14 34.92
C ALA A 484 12.16 -10.14 34.39
N SER A 485 12.07 -10.34 33.07
CA SER A 485 11.17 -11.33 32.46
C SER A 485 11.51 -12.75 32.91
N GLN A 486 12.79 -13.12 32.95
CA GLN A 486 13.23 -14.44 33.40
C GLN A 486 12.91 -14.70 34.87
N LYS A 487 12.92 -13.66 35.72
CA LYS A 487 12.52 -13.78 37.13
C LYS A 487 11.00 -13.94 37.27
N ALA A 488 10.23 -13.22 36.47
CA ALA A 488 8.77 -13.34 36.43
C ALA A 488 8.34 -14.72 35.90
N GLU A 489 8.91 -15.19 34.79
CA GLU A 489 8.64 -16.53 34.24
C GLU A 489 9.01 -17.65 35.23
N LYS A 490 10.14 -17.52 35.95
CA LYS A 490 10.49 -18.48 36.99
C LYS A 490 9.49 -18.51 38.13
N ALA A 491 8.98 -17.35 38.56
CA ALA A 491 7.98 -17.27 39.63
C ALA A 491 6.64 -17.90 39.19
N ASP A 492 6.17 -17.58 37.98
CA ASP A 492 4.94 -18.15 37.41
C ASP A 492 5.05 -19.67 37.23
N MET A 493 6.21 -20.16 36.75
CA MET A 493 6.47 -21.60 36.61
C MET A 493 6.51 -22.32 37.95
N GLU A 494 7.04 -21.69 39.00
CA GLU A 494 7.08 -22.26 40.35
C GLU A 494 5.66 -22.36 40.96
N GLU A 495 4.81 -21.37 40.69
CA GLU A 495 3.39 -21.38 41.10
C GLU A 495 2.58 -22.44 40.34
N LEU A 496 2.76 -22.54 39.01
CA LEU A 496 2.17 -23.60 38.17
C LEU A 496 2.60 -25.00 38.62
N HIS A 497 3.88 -25.20 38.94
CA HIS A 497 4.38 -26.45 39.51
C HIS A 497 3.71 -26.80 40.84
N LEU A 498 3.48 -25.80 41.70
CA LEU A 498 2.83 -26.01 43.00
C LEU A 498 1.34 -26.33 42.84
N ALA A 499 0.65 -25.69 41.89
CA ALA A 499 -0.74 -25.97 41.54
C ALA A 499 -0.91 -27.39 40.95
N ALA A 500 -0.05 -27.78 40.00
CA ALA A 500 -0.07 -29.12 39.39
C ALA A 500 0.22 -30.23 40.40
N LYS A 501 1.14 -30.00 41.37
CA LYS A 501 1.38 -30.92 42.49
C LYS A 501 0.16 -31.10 43.38
N ARG A 502 -0.61 -30.03 43.64
CA ARG A 502 -1.86 -30.10 44.44
C ARG A 502 -2.94 -30.90 43.71
N GLU A 503 -3.05 -30.76 42.39
CA GLU A 503 -4.01 -31.48 41.57
C GLU A 503 -3.68 -32.99 41.45
N ALA A 504 -2.40 -33.33 41.29
CA ALA A 504 -1.94 -34.72 41.24
C ALA A 504 -2.17 -35.50 42.54
N ALA A 505 -2.18 -34.84 43.71
CA ALA A 505 -2.50 -35.47 44.98
C ALA A 505 -3.96 -35.97 45.06
N MET A 506 -4.87 -35.41 44.26
CA MET A 506 -6.28 -35.81 44.22
C MET A 506 -6.58 -36.98 43.26
N LEU A 507 -5.73 -37.22 42.26
CA LEU A 507 -5.93 -38.24 41.22
C LEU A 507 -5.10 -39.49 41.53
N GLY A 508 -5.64 -40.38 42.36
CA GLY A 508 -4.93 -41.47 43.03
C GLY A 508 -4.38 -42.63 42.18
N ALA A 509 -3.99 -42.48 40.92
CA ALA A 509 -3.52 -43.59 40.07
C ALA A 509 -2.19 -43.37 39.29
N SER A 510 -1.70 -42.15 39.13
CA SER A 510 -0.49 -41.82 38.34
C SER A 510 0.71 -41.38 39.20
N CYS A 511 1.91 -41.41 38.61
CA CYS A 511 3.14 -40.91 39.24
C CYS A 511 3.03 -39.40 39.54
N MET A 512 3.52 -38.96 40.70
CA MET A 512 3.53 -37.55 41.09
C MET A 512 4.65 -36.71 40.42
N HIS A 513 5.44 -37.29 39.51
CA HIS A 513 6.50 -36.57 38.79
C HIS A 513 5.95 -35.87 37.54
N PHE A 514 6.34 -34.62 37.33
CA PHE A 514 6.06 -33.83 36.13
C PHE A 514 7.36 -33.53 35.40
N GLU A 515 7.33 -33.62 34.06
CA GLU A 515 8.46 -33.27 33.20
C GLU A 515 8.06 -32.11 32.29
N GLU A 516 9.00 -31.20 32.04
CA GLU A 516 8.85 -30.15 31.04
C GLU A 516 9.10 -30.74 29.64
N ARG A 517 8.10 -30.63 28.75
CA ARG A 517 8.23 -31.08 27.35
C ARG A 517 7.60 -30.08 26.38
N GLY A 518 8.27 -29.85 25.25
CA GLY A 518 7.79 -28.96 24.17
C GLY A 518 8.01 -27.47 24.44
N MET A 519 7.68 -26.62 23.45
CA MET A 519 7.72 -25.16 23.59
C MET A 519 6.39 -24.54 23.10
N PRO A 520 5.72 -23.66 23.88
CA PRO A 520 6.10 -23.24 25.24
C PRO A 520 6.09 -24.42 26.23
N PRO A 521 6.92 -24.39 27.28
CA PRO A 521 7.10 -25.52 28.19
C PRO A 521 5.75 -25.89 28.81
N ALA A 522 5.24 -27.07 28.46
CA ALA A 522 4.05 -27.63 29.09
C ALA A 522 4.50 -28.64 30.15
N LEU A 523 3.97 -28.50 31.36
CA LEU A 523 4.18 -29.47 32.43
C LEU A 523 3.28 -30.69 32.19
N GLU A 524 3.87 -31.79 31.74
CA GLU A 524 3.13 -33.05 31.56
C GLU A 524 3.37 -34.01 32.72
N GLN A 525 2.29 -34.54 33.29
CA GLN A 525 2.37 -35.56 34.33
C GLN A 525 2.89 -36.88 33.77
N CYS A 526 3.84 -37.51 34.47
CA CYS A 526 4.27 -38.86 34.16
C CYS A 526 3.09 -39.84 34.31
N LYS A 527 2.61 -40.38 33.18
CA LYS A 527 1.45 -41.29 33.13
C LYS A 527 1.75 -42.72 33.60
N ARG A 528 2.95 -42.99 34.12
CA ARG A 528 3.32 -44.32 34.63
C ARG A 528 2.59 -44.60 35.94
N PRO A 529 2.19 -45.86 36.21
CA PRO A 529 1.53 -46.22 37.45
C PRO A 529 2.45 -46.01 38.66
N LYS A 530 1.88 -45.53 39.76
CA LYS A 530 2.59 -45.33 41.04
C LYS A 530 2.98 -46.66 41.68
N HIS A 531 4.15 -46.71 42.34
CA HIS A 531 4.49 -47.81 43.23
C HIS A 531 3.69 -47.71 44.54
N ARG A 532 3.33 -48.84 45.14
CA ARG A 532 2.32 -48.94 46.22
C ARG A 532 2.64 -48.08 47.46
N ASP A 533 3.92 -47.81 47.71
CA ASP A 533 4.39 -47.22 48.98
C ASP A 533 5.01 -45.81 48.85
N THR A 534 5.36 -45.33 47.64
CA THR A 534 6.15 -44.08 47.48
C THR A 534 5.46 -42.98 46.67
N GLY A 535 4.33 -43.26 46.02
CA GLY A 535 3.62 -42.28 45.18
C GLY A 535 4.32 -41.90 43.86
N TYR A 536 5.56 -42.38 43.63
CA TYR A 536 6.31 -42.21 42.38
C TYR A 536 6.41 -43.54 41.61
N CYS A 537 6.67 -43.47 40.29
CA CYS A 537 6.93 -44.66 39.48
C CYS A 537 8.37 -45.18 39.71
N TYR A 538 8.65 -46.41 39.28
CA TYR A 538 9.96 -47.05 39.45
C TYR A 538 11.17 -46.26 38.90
N MET A 539 10.97 -45.32 37.97
CA MET A 539 12.06 -44.49 37.44
C MET A 539 12.24 -43.14 38.13
N HIS A 540 11.24 -42.69 38.87
CA HIS A 540 11.24 -41.40 39.54
C HIS A 540 11.21 -41.56 41.06
N GLN A 541 11.62 -42.73 41.56
CA GLN A 541 11.79 -42.93 42.99
C GLN A 541 12.90 -41.98 43.48
N PRO A 542 12.66 -41.23 44.58
CA PRO A 542 13.75 -40.50 45.22
C PRO A 542 14.81 -41.51 45.67
N LYS A 543 16.08 -41.21 45.38
CA LYS A 543 17.22 -42.03 45.81
C LYS A 543 17.41 -41.99 47.32
#